data_AF-A0A1A5D4I6-F1
#
_entry.id   AF-A0A1A5D4I6-F1
#
_cell.length_a   1.000
_cell.length_b   1.000
_cell.length_c   1.000
_cell.angle_alpha   90.00
_cell.angle_beta   90.00
_cell.angle_gamma   90.00
#
_symmetry.space_group_name_H-M   'P 1'
#
loop_
_entity.id
_entity.type
_entity.pdbx_description
1 polymer ?
#
loop_
_entity_poly.entity_id
_entity_poly.type
_entity_poly.pdbx_seq_one_letter_code
_entity_poly.pdbx_strand_id
1 'polypeptide(L)'
;MDIWEDACRIIGSSWSVTPEHRKEARACFAGRGVPGITVLGALQRRADEVLAAAPRADIERRIKALDQQMGLGYQQERVALGYREGRVVGNRVGRPRKIAKTRRSAVERCRREIDALRTERKRLADELKRRAHAQARA
;
A
#
# COMPACT_ATOMS: atom_id res chain seq x y z
N MET A 1 -19.78 -11.72 -21.33
CA MET A 1 -18.66 -11.88 -20.37
C MET A 1 -18.47 -10.54 -19.71
N ASP A 2 -18.62 -10.46 -18.39
CA ASP A 2 -18.63 -9.18 -17.68
C ASP A 2 -17.34 -8.98 -16.86
N ILE A 3 -16.43 -8.15 -17.39
CA ILE A 3 -15.19 -7.75 -16.69
C ILE A 3 -15.53 -7.04 -15.38
N TRP A 4 -16.67 -6.35 -15.33
CA TRP A 4 -17.09 -5.58 -14.18
C TRP A 4 -17.51 -6.46 -13.01
N GLU A 5 -18.26 -7.52 -13.28
CA GLU A 5 -18.67 -8.50 -12.26
C GLU A 5 -17.45 -9.18 -11.63
N ASP A 6 -16.49 -9.61 -12.46
CA ASP A 6 -15.22 -10.18 -11.99
C ASP A 6 -14.40 -9.16 -11.18
N ALA A 7 -14.34 -7.89 -11.62
CA ALA A 7 -13.65 -6.83 -10.88
C ALA A 7 -14.32 -6.53 -9.53
N CYS A 8 -15.66 -6.55 -9.46
CA CYS A 8 -16.42 -6.43 -8.23
C CYS A 8 -16.09 -7.54 -7.25
N ARG A 9 -16.02 -8.78 -7.74
CA ARG A 9 -15.66 -9.96 -6.93
C ARG A 9 -14.23 -9.88 -6.41
N ILE A 10 -13.26 -9.54 -7.27
CA ILE A 10 -11.83 -9.51 -6.93
C ILE A 10 -11.52 -8.40 -5.92
N ILE A 11 -12.10 -7.20 -6.10
CA ILE A 11 -11.88 -6.09 -5.16
C ILE A 11 -12.69 -6.28 -3.88
N GLY A 12 -13.90 -6.84 -3.98
CA GLY A 12 -14.84 -6.99 -2.87
C GLY A 12 -15.12 -5.64 -2.20
N SER A 13 -14.66 -5.53 -0.94
CA SER A 13 -14.78 -4.34 -0.09
C SER A 13 -13.47 -3.56 0.07
N SER A 14 -12.44 -3.86 -0.72
CA SER A 14 -11.16 -3.15 -0.62
C SER A 14 -11.23 -1.75 -1.24
N TRP A 15 -10.51 -0.81 -0.62
CA TRP A 15 -10.42 0.58 -1.06
C TRP A 15 -9.25 0.84 -2.03
N SER A 16 -8.44 -0.20 -2.29
CA SER A 16 -7.29 -0.11 -3.18
C SER A 16 -7.02 -1.41 -3.94
N VAL A 17 -6.29 -1.29 -5.06
CA VAL A 17 -5.86 -2.43 -5.86
C VAL A 17 -4.50 -2.93 -5.34
N THR A 18 -4.48 -4.06 -4.64
CA THR A 18 -3.26 -4.67 -4.10
C THR A 18 -2.59 -5.60 -5.13
N PRO A 19 -1.33 -6.02 -4.90
CA PRO A 19 -0.68 -7.04 -5.73
C PRO A 19 -1.46 -8.36 -5.80
N GLU A 20 -2.15 -8.73 -4.72
CA GLU A 20 -2.98 -9.93 -4.64
C GLU A 20 -4.17 -9.83 -5.60
N HIS A 21 -4.88 -8.69 -5.63
CA HIS A 21 -5.94 -8.45 -6.60
C HIS A 21 -5.42 -8.53 -8.04
N ARG A 22 -4.21 -8.02 -8.31
CA ARG A 22 -3.59 -8.10 -9.64
C ARG A 22 -3.24 -9.54 -10.01
N LYS A 23 -2.77 -10.34 -9.05
CA LYS A 23 -2.45 -11.76 -9.27
C LYS A 23 -3.72 -12.55 -9.55
N GLU A 24 -4.77 -12.33 -8.77
CA GLU A 24 -6.07 -12.97 -8.96
C GLU A 24 -6.69 -12.57 -10.29
N ALA A 25 -6.69 -11.29 -10.63
CA ALA A 25 -7.17 -10.81 -11.92
C ALA A 25 -6.38 -11.42 -13.08
N ARG A 26 -5.05 -11.49 -12.98
CA ARG A 26 -4.24 -12.14 -14.02
C ARG A 26 -4.62 -13.61 -14.21
N ALA A 27 -4.89 -14.34 -13.13
CA ALA A 27 -5.34 -15.72 -13.22
C ALA A 27 -6.76 -15.83 -13.79
N CYS A 28 -7.67 -14.97 -13.35
CA CYS A 28 -9.06 -14.94 -13.78
C CYS A 28 -9.20 -14.62 -15.28
N PHE A 29 -8.44 -13.63 -15.78
CA PHE A 29 -8.49 -13.16 -17.16
C PHE A 29 -7.49 -13.83 -18.11
N ALA A 30 -6.73 -14.84 -17.63
CA ALA A 30 -5.78 -15.57 -18.46
C ALA A 30 -6.46 -16.20 -19.69
N GLY A 31 -5.90 -15.97 -20.88
CA GLY A 31 -6.41 -16.53 -22.13
C GLY A 31 -7.72 -15.91 -22.66
N ARG A 32 -8.30 -14.90 -21.96
CA ARG A 32 -9.58 -14.28 -22.35
C ARG A 32 -9.45 -13.15 -23.38
N GLY A 33 -8.24 -12.83 -23.85
CA GLY A 33 -8.00 -11.78 -24.84
C GLY A 33 -8.27 -10.35 -24.35
N VAL A 34 -8.56 -10.15 -23.05
CA VAL A 34 -8.83 -8.83 -22.48
C VAL A 34 -7.50 -8.09 -22.22
N PRO A 35 -7.35 -6.84 -22.68
CA PRO A 35 -6.17 -6.04 -22.39
C PRO A 35 -5.99 -5.84 -20.88
N GLY A 36 -4.77 -6.03 -20.38
CA GLY A 36 -4.47 -5.88 -18.96
C GLY A 36 -4.80 -4.48 -18.41
N ILE A 37 -4.70 -3.44 -19.24
CA ILE A 37 -5.08 -2.07 -18.86
C ILE A 37 -6.57 -1.94 -18.58
N THR A 38 -7.43 -2.63 -19.33
CA THR A 38 -8.88 -2.64 -19.13
C THR A 38 -9.24 -3.29 -17.81
N VAL A 39 -8.59 -4.42 -17.50
CA VAL A 39 -8.76 -5.13 -16.23
C VAL A 39 -8.33 -4.24 -15.06
N LEU A 40 -7.15 -3.60 -15.16
CA LEU A 40 -6.67 -2.68 -14.12
C LEU A 40 -7.58 -1.47 -13.95
N GLY A 41 -8.12 -0.92 -15.05
CA GLY A 41 -9.09 0.16 -15.02
C GLY A 41 -10.38 -0.23 -14.29
N ALA A 42 -10.92 -1.42 -14.54
CA ALA A 42 -12.11 -1.93 -13.87
C ALA A 42 -11.88 -2.15 -12.37
N LEU A 43 -10.75 -2.77 -11.99
CA LEU A 43 -10.36 -2.95 -10.59
C LEU A 43 -10.22 -1.60 -9.86
N GLN A 44 -9.56 -0.65 -10.51
CA GLN A 44 -9.34 0.69 -9.95
C GLN A 44 -10.65 1.44 -9.76
N ARG A 45 -11.53 1.42 -10.76
CA ARG A 45 -12.87 2.02 -10.67
C ARG A 45 -13.67 1.42 -9.51
N ARG A 46 -13.66 0.09 -9.36
CA ARG A 46 -14.37 -0.55 -8.25
C ARG A 46 -13.82 -0.13 -6.90
N ALA A 47 -12.49 -0.10 -6.74
CA ALA A 47 -11.86 0.36 -5.50
C ALA A 47 -12.21 1.82 -5.18
N ASP A 48 -12.34 2.67 -6.21
CA ASP A 48 -12.78 4.06 -6.04
C ASP A 48 -14.25 4.17 -5.63
N GLU A 49 -15.15 3.35 -6.18
CA GLU A 49 -16.56 3.31 -5.77
C GLU A 49 -16.72 2.86 -4.32
N VAL A 50 -15.99 1.82 -3.89
CA VAL A 50 -16.02 1.36 -2.50
C VAL A 50 -15.49 2.44 -1.57
N LEU A 51 -14.38 3.10 -1.93
CA LEU A 51 -13.82 4.20 -1.16
C LEU A 51 -14.79 5.39 -1.07
N ALA A 52 -15.43 5.76 -2.18
CA ALA A 52 -16.41 6.85 -2.23
C ALA A 52 -17.63 6.59 -1.32
N ALA A 53 -18.08 5.34 -1.25
CA ALA A 53 -19.17 4.93 -0.35
C ALA A 53 -18.74 4.80 1.12
N ALA A 54 -17.44 4.71 1.40
CA ALA A 54 -16.95 4.48 2.76
C ALA A 54 -17.28 5.65 3.71
N PRO A 55 -17.69 5.37 4.96
CA PRO A 55 -17.89 6.41 5.96
C PRO A 55 -16.61 7.20 6.23
N ARG A 56 -16.74 8.52 6.43
CA ARG A 56 -15.61 9.40 6.75
C ARG A 56 -14.80 8.90 7.96
N ALA A 57 -15.50 8.47 9.01
CA ALA A 57 -14.88 7.96 10.24
C ALA A 57 -14.00 6.73 9.98
N ASP A 58 -14.36 5.88 9.02
CA ASP A 58 -13.61 4.67 8.70
C ASP A 58 -12.33 5.00 7.94
N ILE A 59 -12.40 5.97 7.03
CA ILE A 59 -11.25 6.51 6.31
C ILE A 59 -10.25 7.14 7.31
N GLU A 60 -10.75 7.95 8.25
CA GLU A 60 -9.91 8.58 9.29
C GLU A 60 -9.27 7.54 10.23
N ARG A 61 -10.03 6.51 10.65
CA ARG A 61 -9.50 5.38 11.43
C ARG A 61 -8.39 4.64 10.68
N ARG A 62 -8.58 4.39 9.39
CA ARG A 62 -7.57 3.73 8.57
C ARG A 62 -6.32 4.58 8.41
N ILE A 63 -6.43 5.89 8.19
CA ILE A 63 -5.28 6.80 8.15
C ILE A 63 -4.48 6.72 9.45
N LYS A 64 -5.15 6.75 10.62
CA LYS A 64 -4.47 6.59 11.92
C LYS A 64 -3.73 5.26 12.04
N ALA A 65 -4.35 4.16 11.60
CA ALA A 65 -3.71 2.85 11.60
C ALA A 65 -2.48 2.80 10.67
N LEU A 66 -2.58 3.40 9.48
CA LEU A 66 -1.45 3.51 8.55
C LEU A 66 -0.30 4.33 9.14
N ASP A 67 -0.61 5.45 9.82
CA ASP A 67 0.39 6.28 10.48
C ASP A 67 1.11 5.51 11.60
N GLN A 68 0.39 4.70 12.37
CA GLN A 68 1.00 3.80 13.38
C GLN A 68 1.89 2.73 12.73
N GLN A 69 1.41 2.07 11.67
CA GLN A 69 2.17 1.04 10.95
C GLN A 69 3.45 1.60 10.32
N MET A 70 3.39 2.79 9.71
CA MET A 70 4.58 3.47 9.20
C MET A 70 5.55 3.82 10.32
N GLY A 71 5.05 4.29 11.48
CA GLY A 71 5.87 4.55 12.66
C GLY A 71 6.69 3.32 13.08
N LEU A 72 6.05 2.16 13.15
CA LEU A 72 6.72 0.88 13.41
C LEU A 72 7.71 0.50 12.30
N GLY A 73 7.33 0.69 11.03
CA GLY A 73 8.20 0.44 9.89
C GLY A 73 9.50 1.26 9.93
N TYR A 74 9.43 2.55 10.25
CA TYR A 74 10.63 3.39 10.40
C TYR A 74 11.49 2.94 11.59
N GLN A 75 10.89 2.49 12.69
CA GLN A 75 11.65 1.92 13.81
C GLN A 75 12.39 0.65 13.39
N GLN A 76 11.76 -0.24 12.63
CA GLN A 76 12.39 -1.45 12.09
C GLN A 76 13.53 -1.12 11.13
N GLU A 77 13.34 -0.14 10.24
CA GLU A 77 14.39 0.35 9.34
C GLU A 77 15.60 0.86 10.13
N ARG A 78 15.37 1.67 11.17
CA ARG A 78 16.45 2.18 12.05
C ARG A 78 17.21 1.05 12.73
N VAL A 79 16.53 0.03 13.24
CA VAL A 79 17.16 -1.15 13.85
C VAL A 79 17.99 -1.93 12.81
N ALA A 80 17.47 -2.13 11.60
CA ALA A 80 18.17 -2.83 10.52
C ALA A 80 19.45 -2.09 10.07
N LEU A 81 19.41 -0.75 10.07
CA LEU A 81 20.57 0.11 9.83
C LEU A 81 21.57 0.12 11.01
N GLY A 82 21.20 -0.44 12.16
CA GLY A 82 22.07 -0.56 13.34
C GLY A 82 21.95 0.60 14.33
N TYR A 83 20.95 1.47 14.19
CA TYR A 83 20.61 2.48 15.18
C TYR A 83 19.82 1.84 16.32
N ARG A 84 20.51 1.21 17.29
CA ARG A 84 19.94 1.06 18.64
C ARG A 84 20.26 2.33 19.42
N GLU A 85 19.26 2.84 20.14
CA GLU A 85 19.35 3.89 21.16
C GLU A 85 20.79 4.26 21.56
N GLY A 86 21.28 5.38 21.04
CA GLY A 86 22.46 6.06 21.58
C GLY A 86 23.85 5.45 21.34
N ARG A 87 24.02 4.33 20.63
CA ARG A 87 25.39 3.84 20.29
C ARG A 87 25.55 3.60 18.79
N VAL A 88 26.23 4.54 18.14
CA VAL A 88 26.97 4.27 16.89
C VAL A 88 27.97 3.17 17.24
N VAL A 89 27.66 1.92 16.90
CA VAL A 89 28.65 0.84 16.98
C VAL A 89 29.69 1.17 15.92
N GLY A 90 30.73 1.88 16.37
CA GLY A 90 31.89 2.23 15.58
C GLY A 90 32.39 1.01 14.82
N ASN A 91 32.83 1.27 13.60
CA ASN A 91 33.49 0.35 12.69
C ASN A 91 34.54 -0.50 13.40
N ARG A 92 34.16 -1.64 13.98
CA ARG A 92 35.10 -2.72 14.24
C ARG A 92 35.18 -3.55 12.97
N VAL A 93 36.20 -3.19 12.19
CA VAL A 93 37.08 -4.07 11.41
C VAL A 93 36.52 -5.49 11.21
N GLY A 94 36.15 -5.79 9.96
CA GLY A 94 35.97 -7.18 9.52
C GLY A 94 34.56 -7.79 9.61
N ARG A 95 33.47 -7.04 9.36
CA ARG A 95 32.15 -7.69 9.24
C ARG A 95 32.01 -8.47 7.92
N PRO A 96 31.70 -9.78 7.95
CA PRO A 96 31.58 -10.59 6.74
C PRO A 96 30.47 -10.07 5.81
N ARG A 97 30.78 -9.91 4.51
CA ARG A 97 29.90 -9.39 3.45
C ARG A 97 28.47 -9.96 3.47
N LYS A 98 28.30 -11.21 3.93
CA LYS A 98 27.00 -11.88 4.07
C LYS A 98 26.04 -11.13 5.03
N ILE A 99 26.53 -10.59 6.14
CA ILE A 99 25.70 -9.86 7.12
C ILE A 99 25.26 -8.50 6.56
N ALA A 100 26.11 -7.84 5.78
CA ALA A 100 25.79 -6.57 5.13
C ALA A 100 24.69 -6.72 4.05
N LYS A 101 24.74 -7.81 3.26
CA LYS A 101 23.72 -8.11 2.24
C LYS A 101 22.34 -8.37 2.86
N THR A 102 22.28 -9.16 3.94
CA THR A 102 21.01 -9.45 4.64
C THR A 102 20.37 -8.20 5.25
N ARG A 103 21.18 -7.28 5.80
CA ARG A 103 20.69 -5.99 6.32
C ARG A 103 20.14 -5.08 5.23
N ARG A 104 20.83 -4.96 4.08
CA ARG A 104 20.32 -4.19 2.94
C ARG A 104 18.99 -4.72 2.43
N SER A 105 18.86 -6.05 2.31
CA SER A 105 17.60 -6.70 1.93
C SER A 105 16.46 -6.42 2.92
N ALA A 106 16.74 -6.39 4.22
CA ALA A 106 15.73 -6.07 5.23
C ALA A 106 15.28 -4.61 5.13
N VAL A 107 16.22 -3.67 4.98
CA VAL A 107 15.94 -2.23 4.78
C VAL A 107 15.12 -2.00 3.52
N GLU A 108 15.48 -2.61 2.39
CA GLU A 108 14.73 -2.48 1.13
C GLU A 108 13.30 -3.00 1.24
N ARG A 109 13.07 -4.11 1.95
CA ARG A 109 11.71 -4.61 2.22
C ARG A 109 10.91 -3.62 3.06
N CYS A 110 11.48 -3.14 4.17
CA CYS A 110 10.83 -2.15 5.03
C CYS A 110 10.44 -0.89 4.25
N ARG A 111 11.34 -0.39 3.38
CA ARG A 111 11.05 0.78 2.55
C ARG A 111 9.91 0.56 1.58
N ARG A 112 9.88 -0.59 0.89
CA ARG A 112 8.78 -0.92 -0.03
C ARG A 112 7.44 -1.00 0.68
N GLU A 113 7.42 -1.58 1.88
CA GLU A 113 6.23 -1.64 2.72
C GLU A 113 5.79 -0.23 3.15
N ILE A 114 6.72 0.60 3.63
CA ILE A 114 6.43 1.99 4.00
C ILE A 114 5.90 2.79 2.80
N ASP A 115 6.48 2.64 1.61
CA ASP A 115 6.03 3.35 0.41
C ASP A 115 4.63 2.91 -0.04
N ALA A 116 4.29 1.63 0.12
CA ALA A 116 2.93 1.15 -0.10
C ALA A 116 1.94 1.80 0.88
N LEU A 117 2.28 1.83 2.18
CA LEU A 117 1.45 2.48 3.21
C LEU A 117 1.29 3.98 2.96
N ARG A 118 2.37 4.67 2.55
CA ARG A 118 2.34 6.10 2.18
C ARG A 118 1.40 6.38 1.02
N THR A 119 1.42 5.52 0.01
CA THR A 119 0.58 5.65 -1.19
C THR A 119 -0.90 5.48 -0.83
N GLU A 120 -1.22 4.48 0.00
CA GLU A 120 -2.57 4.28 0.52
C GLU A 120 -3.03 5.49 1.35
N ARG A 121 -2.21 5.94 2.30
CA ARG A 121 -2.51 7.10 3.15
C ARG A 121 -2.78 8.36 2.33
N LYS A 122 -1.94 8.64 1.33
CA LYS A 122 -2.11 9.79 0.44
C LYS A 122 -3.46 9.75 -0.27
N ARG A 123 -3.82 8.59 -0.84
CA ARG A 123 -5.10 8.40 -1.52
C ARG A 123 -6.30 8.65 -0.60
N LEU A 124 -6.25 8.11 0.63
CA LEU A 124 -7.31 8.34 1.62
C LEU A 124 -7.42 9.82 2.03
N ALA A 125 -6.28 10.49 2.22
CA ALA A 125 -6.25 11.92 2.54
C ALA A 125 -6.79 12.79 1.37
N ASP A 126 -6.42 12.45 0.13
CA ASP A 126 -6.91 13.14 -1.06
C ASP A 126 -8.43 12.94 -1.23
N GLU A 127 -8.96 11.77 -0.89
CA GLU A 127 -10.40 11.53 -0.85
C GLU A 127 -11.12 12.42 0.18
N LEU A 128 -10.60 12.52 1.40
CA LEU A 128 -11.18 13.40 2.42
C LEU A 128 -11.16 14.88 1.99
N LYS A 129 -10.08 15.32 1.33
CA LYS A 129 -10.00 16.67 0.75
C LYS A 129 -11.04 16.88 -0.34
N ARG A 130 -11.20 15.93 -1.27
CA ARG A 130 -12.22 16.00 -2.33
C ARG A 130 -13.62 16.17 -1.75
N ARG A 131 -13.96 15.41 -0.69
CA ARG A 131 -15.26 15.54 0.00
C ARG A 131 -15.44 16.88 0.67
N ALA A 132 -14.41 17.38 1.36
CA ALA A 132 -14.46 18.69 2.00
C ALA A 132 -14.69 19.81 0.97
N HIS A 133 -14.03 19.74 -0.19
CA HIS A 133 -14.25 20.70 -1.29
C HIS A 133 -15.64 20.58 -1.92
N ALA A 134 -16.21 19.36 -2.03
CA ALA A 134 -17.57 19.17 -2.52
C ALA A 134 -18.61 19.76 -1.56
N GLN A 135 -18.41 19.60 -0.24
CA GLN A 135 -19.27 20.19 0.80
C GLN A 135 -19.17 21.73 0.82
N ALA A 136 -18.00 22.30 0.61
CA ALA A 136 -17.82 23.77 0.59
C ALA A 136 -18.42 24.44 -0.66
N ARG A 137 -18.80 23.67 -1.68
CA ARG A 137 -19.42 24.15 -2.93
C ARG A 137 -20.92 23.90 -3.01
N ALA A 138 -21.48 23.11 -2.08
CA ALA A 138 -22.90 22.83 -1.96
C ALA A 138 -23.57 23.83 -1.02
#